data_AF-X1QF15-F1
#
_entry.id   AF-X1QF15-F1
#
_cell.length_a   1.000
_cell.length_b   1.000
_cell.length_c   1.000
_cell.angle_alpha   90.00
_cell.angle_beta   90.00
_cell.angle_gamma   90.00
#
_symmetry.space_group_name_H-M   'P 1'
#
loop_
_entity.id
_entity.type
_entity.pdbx_description
1 polymer ?
#
loop_
_entity_poly.entity_id
_entity_poly.type
_entity_poly.pdbx_seq_one_letter_code
_entity_poly.pdbx_strand_id
1 'polypeptide(L)'
;MELDKIIQHDVTKPFPLPDQSIDVVITSPPYWGLRDYGIKSIFGGDPNCKHSFSEYNAKLVHENRQNLDGGTIGNDEFREKLHGFGTAKAGFCSKCGAWQGQLGLEPNPQMFIDHLVTICQEIKRVLKKSGSFYLNLGDTYCGSGRGYGSSPDPKWEKARCDNNKSKPSWRYDGGWRQPKQLMLMPSRVAIA
;
A
#
# COMPACT_ATOMS: atom_id res chain seq x y z
N MET A 1 -22.48 26.31 11.31
CA MET A 1 -21.31 25.41 11.39
C MET A 1 -20.12 26.26 11.74
N GLU A 2 -19.30 25.82 12.67
CA GLU A 2 -17.98 26.41 12.90
C GLU A 2 -17.15 26.20 11.62
N LEU A 3 -16.54 27.28 11.13
CA LEU A 3 -15.67 27.23 9.95
C LEU A 3 -14.25 26.79 10.39
N ASP A 4 -13.46 26.25 9.46
CA ASP A 4 -12.02 25.99 9.63
C ASP A 4 -11.65 25.04 10.79
N LYS A 5 -12.16 23.81 10.74
CA LYS A 5 -11.85 22.76 11.73
C LYS A 5 -10.72 21.84 11.28
N ILE A 6 -9.72 21.65 12.14
CA ILE A 6 -8.69 20.60 11.98
C ILE A 6 -9.12 19.36 12.76
N ILE A 7 -9.14 18.21 12.07
CA ILE A 7 -9.47 16.91 12.67
C ILE A 7 -8.25 16.00 12.51
N GLN A 8 -7.61 15.63 13.61
CA GLN A 8 -6.61 14.57 13.62
C GLN A 8 -7.34 13.22 13.69
N HIS A 9 -7.26 12.44 12.61
CA HIS A 9 -7.99 11.18 12.49
C HIS A 9 -7.19 10.13 11.72
N ASP A 10 -7.39 8.87 12.07
CA ASP A 10 -6.84 7.73 11.32
C ASP A 10 -7.79 7.37 10.18
N VAL A 11 -7.32 7.51 8.94
CA VAL A 11 -8.11 7.25 7.74
C VAL A 11 -8.58 5.80 7.60
N THR A 12 -8.01 4.86 8.37
CA THR A 12 -8.47 3.47 8.42
C THR A 12 -9.72 3.28 9.28
N LYS A 13 -10.20 4.34 9.95
CA LYS A 13 -11.41 4.35 10.78
C LYS A 13 -12.49 5.23 10.14
N PRO A 14 -13.79 4.95 10.39
CA PRO A 14 -14.87 5.79 9.89
C PRO A 14 -14.66 7.26 10.24
N PHE A 15 -14.82 8.15 9.25
CA PHE A 15 -14.62 9.57 9.47
C PHE A 15 -15.64 10.10 10.48
N PRO A 16 -15.25 10.97 11.43
CA PRO A 16 -16.13 11.54 12.45
C PRO A 16 -16.97 12.69 11.85
N LEU A 17 -17.60 12.41 10.71
CA LEU A 17 -18.39 13.31 9.89
C LEU A 17 -19.70 12.60 9.52
N PRO A 18 -20.85 13.31 9.54
CA PRO A 18 -22.12 12.75 9.12
C PRO A 18 -22.11 12.32 7.65
N ASP A 19 -23.05 11.46 7.29
CA ASP A 19 -23.28 11.09 5.90
C ASP A 19 -23.71 12.32 5.09
N GLN A 20 -23.25 12.40 3.83
CA GLN A 20 -23.64 13.47 2.90
C GLN A 20 -23.49 14.89 3.48
N SER A 21 -22.44 15.14 4.28
CA SER A 21 -22.18 16.44 4.89
C SER A 21 -21.15 17.29 4.15
N ILE A 22 -20.38 16.70 3.22
CA ILE A 22 -19.24 17.35 2.55
C ILE A 22 -19.57 17.65 1.07
N ASP A 23 -19.32 18.88 0.63
CA ASP A 23 -19.52 19.31 -0.76
C ASP A 23 -18.34 18.95 -1.67
N VAL A 24 -17.11 19.11 -1.20
CA VAL A 24 -15.90 18.87 -1.99
C VAL A 24 -14.86 18.18 -1.14
N VAL A 25 -14.24 17.13 -1.69
CA VAL A 25 -13.06 16.48 -1.11
C VAL A 25 -11.90 16.58 -2.08
N ILE A 26 -10.74 17.01 -1.58
CA ILE A 26 -9.48 17.10 -2.33
C ILE A 26 -8.42 16.39 -1.50
N THR A 27 -7.74 15.39 -2.07
CA THR A 27 -6.72 14.63 -1.33
C THR A 27 -5.58 14.15 -2.22
N SER A 28 -4.41 13.97 -1.61
CA SER A 28 -3.19 13.44 -2.21
C SER A 28 -2.59 12.37 -1.28
N PRO A 29 -3.07 11.11 -1.32
CA PRO A 29 -2.51 10.04 -0.49
C PRO A 29 -1.06 9.75 -0.90
N PRO A 30 -0.28 9.02 -0.08
CA PRO A 30 1.03 8.51 -0.48
C PRO A 30 0.95 7.75 -1.81
N TYR A 31 1.84 8.08 -2.74
CA TYR A 31 1.90 7.39 -4.03
C TYR A 31 2.61 6.05 -3.87
N TRP A 32 2.07 5.01 -4.51
CA TRP A 32 2.57 3.65 -4.36
C TRP A 32 4.06 3.53 -4.72
N GLY A 33 4.89 3.08 -3.80
CA GLY A 33 6.32 2.80 -4.00
C GLY A 33 7.26 4.02 -3.97
N LEU A 34 6.78 5.24 -3.68
CA LEU A 34 7.58 6.46 -3.83
C LEU A 34 8.11 7.08 -2.53
N ARG A 35 7.38 6.97 -1.41
CA ARG A 35 7.70 7.67 -0.15
C ARG A 35 7.53 6.77 1.07
N ASP A 36 8.45 6.91 2.02
CA ASP A 36 8.44 6.27 3.34
C ASP A 36 8.47 7.39 4.38
N TYR A 37 7.35 7.53 5.10
CA TYR A 37 7.11 8.48 6.16
C TYR A 37 7.31 7.86 7.56
N GLY A 38 7.62 6.56 7.64
CA GLY A 38 7.84 5.87 8.91
C GLY A 38 6.59 5.65 9.75
N ILE A 39 5.39 5.76 9.16
CA ILE A 39 4.11 5.62 9.85
C ILE A 39 3.48 4.28 9.46
N LYS A 40 2.96 3.51 10.42
CA LYS A 40 2.26 2.25 10.18
C LYS A 40 0.78 2.40 10.50
N SER A 41 -0.06 1.94 9.58
CA SER A 41 -1.52 1.82 9.71
C SER A 41 -1.92 0.35 9.59
N ILE A 42 -3.12 -0.01 10.06
CA ILE A 42 -3.66 -1.36 9.96
C ILE A 42 -4.86 -1.34 9.01
N PHE A 43 -4.79 -2.15 7.95
CA PHE A 43 -5.85 -2.31 6.98
C PHE A 43 -6.42 -3.73 7.02
N GLY A 44 -7.75 -3.83 6.95
CA GLY A 44 -8.50 -5.08 6.90
C GLY A 44 -8.42 -5.92 8.19
N GLY A 45 -8.82 -7.19 8.05
CA GLY A 45 -8.93 -8.15 9.15
C GLY A 45 -10.12 -7.90 10.08
N ASP A 46 -10.19 -8.72 11.13
CA ASP A 46 -11.26 -8.66 12.13
C ASP A 46 -11.04 -7.48 13.11
N PRO A 47 -11.99 -6.53 13.22
CA PRO A 47 -11.92 -5.42 14.18
C PRO A 47 -11.77 -5.85 15.65
N ASN A 48 -12.24 -7.04 16.00
CA ASN A 48 -12.18 -7.59 17.35
C ASN A 48 -10.90 -8.41 17.61
N CYS A 49 -10.07 -8.60 16.59
CA CYS A 49 -8.84 -9.38 16.72
C CYS A 49 -7.79 -8.62 17.55
N LYS A 50 -7.29 -9.29 18.60
CA LYS A 50 -6.04 -8.89 19.26
C LYS A 50 -4.87 -9.23 18.34
N HIS A 51 -4.57 -8.32 17.41
CA HIS A 51 -3.60 -8.55 16.35
C HIS A 51 -2.25 -9.02 16.89
N SER A 52 -1.67 -9.99 16.18
CA SER A 52 -0.29 -10.43 16.35
C SER A 52 0.37 -10.32 14.99
N PHE A 53 1.19 -9.27 14.81
CA PHE A 53 1.92 -9.04 13.58
C PHE A 53 3.29 -9.68 13.70
N SER A 54 3.61 -10.60 12.81
CA SER A 54 4.99 -11.01 12.57
C SER A 54 5.58 -10.04 11.56
N GLU A 55 6.65 -9.31 11.91
CA GLU A 55 7.43 -8.58 10.91
C GLU A 55 7.96 -9.59 9.90
N TYR A 56 7.54 -9.47 8.65
CA TYR A 56 8.03 -10.33 7.59
C TYR A 56 8.92 -9.51 6.67
N ASN A 57 10.10 -10.04 6.34
CA ASN A 57 10.81 -9.57 5.17
C ASN A 57 9.95 -9.96 3.97
N ALA A 58 9.25 -8.99 3.37
CA ALA A 58 8.40 -9.18 2.19
C ALA A 58 9.20 -9.79 1.04
N LYS A 59 9.21 -11.13 0.96
CA LYS A 59 9.63 -11.91 -0.20
C LYS A 59 8.40 -12.01 -1.11
N LEU A 60 8.40 -11.24 -2.19
CA LEU A 60 7.30 -11.20 -3.13
C LEU A 60 7.36 -12.46 -4.01
N VAL A 61 6.36 -13.32 -3.83
CA VAL A 61 6.25 -14.63 -4.49
C VAL A 61 6.04 -14.43 -5.99
N HIS A 62 6.85 -15.13 -6.79
CA HIS A 62 6.64 -15.32 -8.22
C HIS A 62 5.55 -16.40 -8.39
N GLU A 63 4.44 -16.09 -9.06
CA GLU A 63 3.51 -17.13 -9.54
C GLU A 63 4.18 -17.85 -10.72
N ASN A 64 4.94 -18.91 -10.44
CA ASN A 64 5.07 -20.01 -11.41
C ASN A 64 4.16 -21.14 -10.90
N ARG A 65 2.94 -21.20 -11.43
CA ARG A 65 1.94 -22.26 -11.21
C ARG A 65 2.33 -23.58 -11.91
N GLN A 66 3.52 -24.07 -11.65
CA GLN A 66 3.90 -25.43 -12.02
C GLN A 66 4.54 -26.06 -10.79
N ASN A 67 3.80 -27.01 -10.20
CA ASN A 67 4.12 -27.83 -9.02
C ASN A 67 3.64 -27.26 -7.66
N LEU A 68 2.32 -27.27 -7.44
CA LEU A 68 1.76 -27.23 -6.09
C LEU A 68 0.81 -28.43 -5.90
N ASP A 69 1.39 -29.60 -5.65
CA ASP A 69 0.68 -30.64 -4.94
C ASP A 69 0.74 -30.31 -3.45
N GLY A 70 -0.42 -29.92 -2.89
CA GLY A 70 -0.69 -29.89 -1.46
C GLY A 70 0.18 -28.96 -0.60
N GLY A 71 -0.30 -27.74 -0.34
CA GLY A 71 0.36 -26.88 0.65
C GLY A 71 -0.51 -25.73 1.12
N THR A 72 -1.23 -25.94 2.22
CA THR A 72 -1.93 -24.90 2.99
C THR A 72 -0.95 -23.81 3.43
N ILE A 73 -1.43 -22.56 3.53
CA ILE A 73 -0.69 -21.30 3.80
C ILE A 73 0.03 -21.27 5.19
N GLY A 74 0.26 -22.41 5.83
CA GLY A 74 0.72 -22.54 7.22
C GLY A 74 2.00 -23.36 7.47
N ASN A 75 2.74 -23.83 6.46
CA ASN A 75 3.99 -24.57 6.71
C ASN A 75 5.23 -23.65 6.80
N ASP A 76 5.93 -23.69 7.93
CA ASP A 76 7.18 -22.97 8.22
C ASP A 76 8.33 -23.30 7.27
N GLU A 77 8.38 -24.53 6.75
CA GLU A 77 9.43 -25.00 5.84
C GLU A 77 9.35 -24.31 4.45
N PHE A 78 8.16 -23.85 4.06
CA PHE A 78 7.95 -23.06 2.84
C PHE A 78 8.44 -21.61 3.00
N ARG A 79 8.48 -21.08 4.23
CA ARG A 79 8.89 -19.69 4.53
C ARG A 79 10.41 -19.51 4.42
N GLU A 80 11.19 -20.56 4.74
CA GLU A 80 12.66 -20.52 4.71
C GLU A 80 13.24 -20.54 3.28
N LYS A 81 12.66 -21.32 2.35
CA LYS A 81 13.21 -21.54 1.00
C LYS A 81 13.05 -20.36 0.02
N LEU A 82 12.42 -19.27 0.42
CA LEU A 82 12.21 -18.08 -0.40
C LEU A 82 13.48 -17.19 -0.39
N HIS A 83 14.35 -17.20 -1.40
CA HIS A 83 15.52 -16.30 -1.42
C HIS A 83 15.22 -14.96 -2.14
N GLY A 84 15.42 -13.81 -1.46
CA GLY A 84 15.30 -12.47 -2.06
C GLY A 84 15.37 -11.30 -1.07
N PHE A 85 16.14 -10.26 -1.41
CA PHE A 85 16.66 -9.17 -0.55
C PHE A 85 15.72 -7.98 -0.36
N GLY A 86 15.60 -7.43 0.86
CA GLY A 86 14.89 -6.18 1.21
C GLY A 86 14.03 -6.30 2.48
N THR A 87 14.13 -5.34 3.41
CA THR A 87 13.50 -5.39 4.75
C THR A 87 12.35 -4.38 4.85
N ALA A 88 11.19 -4.69 4.31
CA ALA A 88 10.00 -3.88 4.58
C ALA A 88 9.46 -4.22 5.97
N LYS A 89 9.31 -3.24 6.87
CA LYS A 89 8.72 -3.42 8.21
C LYS A 89 7.19 -3.55 8.17
N ALA A 90 6.65 -4.29 7.20
CA ALA A 90 5.24 -4.59 7.12
C ALA A 90 4.97 -5.95 7.77
N GLY A 91 3.77 -6.11 8.32
CA GLY A 91 3.35 -7.29 9.07
C GLY A 91 1.95 -7.74 8.64
N PHE A 92 1.74 -9.03 8.43
CA PHE A 92 0.38 -9.57 8.33
C PHE A 92 0.02 -10.14 9.68
N CYS A 93 -1.21 -9.91 10.12
CA CYS A 93 -1.70 -10.51 11.34
C CYS A 93 -1.88 -12.00 11.11
N SER A 94 -1.20 -12.82 11.90
CA SER A 94 -1.30 -14.29 11.82
C SER A 94 -2.71 -14.83 12.16
N LYS A 95 -3.53 -14.02 12.81
CA LYS A 95 -4.87 -14.42 13.29
C LYS A 95 -5.99 -14.04 12.33
N CYS A 96 -5.91 -12.88 11.70
CA CYS A 96 -7.02 -12.33 10.90
C CYS A 96 -6.62 -11.79 9.52
N GLY A 97 -5.33 -11.90 9.15
CA GLY A 97 -4.85 -11.44 7.84
C GLY A 97 -4.75 -9.92 7.68
N ALA A 98 -5.07 -9.12 8.71
CA ALA A 98 -4.90 -7.67 8.67
C ALA A 98 -3.46 -7.30 8.27
N TRP A 99 -3.31 -6.32 7.39
CA TRP A 99 -2.01 -5.81 7.00
C TRP A 99 -1.64 -4.60 7.83
N GLN A 100 -0.44 -4.62 8.43
CA GLN A 100 0.17 -3.49 9.10
C GLN A 100 1.33 -2.96 8.26
N GLY A 101 1.23 -1.71 7.84
CA GLY A 101 2.26 -1.04 7.05
C GLY A 101 1.86 0.38 6.71
N GLN A 102 2.67 1.07 5.93
CA GLN A 102 2.36 2.43 5.50
C GLN A 102 1.58 2.41 4.19
N LEU A 103 0.46 3.13 4.11
CA LEU A 103 -0.22 3.39 2.84
C LEU A 103 0.79 3.86 1.77
N GLY A 104 0.75 3.25 0.61
CA GLY A 104 1.71 3.45 -0.48
C GLY A 104 2.94 2.53 -0.43
N LEU A 105 3.12 1.71 0.60
CA LEU A 105 4.19 0.70 0.70
C LEU A 105 3.64 -0.74 0.75
N GLU A 106 2.44 -0.96 0.23
CA GLU A 106 1.77 -2.25 0.16
C GLU A 106 2.52 -3.25 -0.73
N PRO A 107 2.69 -4.51 -0.32
CA PRO A 107 3.48 -5.53 -1.01
C PRO A 107 3.14 -5.76 -2.48
N ASN A 108 1.92 -5.46 -2.91
CA ASN A 108 1.56 -5.50 -4.32
C ASN A 108 0.65 -4.32 -4.69
N PRO A 109 0.63 -3.93 -5.98
CA PRO A 109 -0.19 -2.80 -6.45
C PRO A 109 -1.68 -2.97 -6.17
N GLN A 110 -2.20 -4.21 -6.26
CA GLN A 110 -3.61 -4.49 -6.03
C GLN A 110 -4.02 -4.16 -4.59
N MET A 111 -3.21 -4.56 -3.61
CA MET A 111 -3.44 -4.22 -2.20
C MET A 111 -3.50 -2.70 -1.95
N PHE A 112 -2.63 -1.93 -2.60
CA PHE A 112 -2.69 -0.46 -2.50
C PHE A 112 -4.00 0.08 -3.08
N ILE A 113 -4.43 -0.43 -4.24
CA ILE A 113 -5.71 -0.07 -4.85
C ILE A 113 -6.85 -0.41 -3.89
N ASP A 114 -6.87 -1.62 -3.33
CA ASP A 114 -7.92 -2.08 -2.42
C ASP A 114 -8.01 -1.22 -1.15
N HIS A 115 -6.86 -0.87 -0.55
CA HIS A 115 -6.80 0.02 0.60
C HIS A 115 -7.30 1.43 0.25
N LEU A 116 -6.93 1.95 -0.91
CA LEU A 116 -7.38 3.27 -1.36
C LEU A 116 -8.88 3.29 -1.66
N VAL A 117 -9.41 2.24 -2.30
CA VAL A 117 -10.85 2.06 -2.52
C VAL A 117 -11.61 2.01 -1.19
N THR A 118 -11.06 1.32 -0.18
CA THR A 118 -11.66 1.28 1.17
C THR A 118 -11.78 2.69 1.77
N ILE A 119 -10.74 3.53 1.64
CA ILE A 119 -10.79 4.93 2.07
C ILE A 119 -11.80 5.73 1.23
N CYS A 120 -11.83 5.50 -0.08
CA CYS A 120 -12.77 6.16 -0.99
C CYS A 120 -14.24 5.80 -0.69
N GLN A 121 -14.52 4.62 -0.15
CA GLN A 121 -15.86 4.26 0.31
C GLN A 121 -16.32 5.14 1.48
N GLU A 122 -15.43 5.42 2.44
CA GLU A 122 -15.71 6.38 3.52
C GLU A 122 -15.82 7.82 3.01
N ILE A 123 -15.01 8.23 2.04
CA ILE A 123 -15.16 9.52 1.35
C ILE A 123 -16.55 9.61 0.70
N LYS A 124 -16.98 8.57 -0.02
CA LYS A 124 -18.28 8.52 -0.68
C LYS A 124 -19.44 8.61 0.31
N ARG A 125 -19.32 8.03 1.51
CA ARG A 125 -20.34 8.13 2.56
C ARG A 125 -20.55 9.59 3.01
N VAL A 126 -19.47 10.31 3.28
CA VAL A 126 -19.54 11.70 3.78
C VAL A 126 -19.83 12.72 2.68
N LEU A 127 -19.54 12.40 1.42
CA LEU A 127 -19.77 13.28 0.28
C LEU A 127 -21.28 13.37 -0.04
N LYS A 128 -21.76 14.59 -0.28
CA LYS A 128 -23.13 14.81 -0.79
C LYS A 128 -23.30 14.16 -2.16
N LYS A 129 -24.54 13.82 -2.53
CA LYS A 129 -24.87 13.31 -3.87
C LYS A 129 -24.48 14.28 -5.00
N SER A 130 -24.49 15.58 -4.73
CA SER A 130 -24.05 16.64 -5.65
C SER A 130 -22.58 17.05 -5.47
N GLY A 131 -21.86 16.38 -4.58
CA GLY A 131 -20.49 16.75 -4.24
C GLY A 131 -19.47 16.29 -5.27
N SER A 132 -18.28 16.90 -5.20
CA SER A 132 -17.15 16.60 -6.10
C SER A 132 -15.98 16.01 -5.33
N PHE A 133 -15.31 15.02 -5.94
CA PHE A 133 -14.11 14.40 -5.38
C PHE A 133 -12.93 14.54 -6.34
N TYR A 134 -11.81 15.05 -5.83
CA TYR A 134 -10.55 15.21 -6.54
C TYR A 134 -9.46 14.39 -5.85
N LEU A 135 -8.89 13.45 -6.59
CA LEU A 135 -7.79 12.59 -6.14
C LEU A 135 -6.52 12.93 -6.93
N ASN A 136 -5.51 13.43 -6.25
CA ASN A 136 -4.19 13.64 -6.82
C ASN A 136 -3.32 12.40 -6.57
N LEU A 137 -2.93 11.72 -7.64
CA LEU A 137 -2.13 10.50 -7.57
C LEU A 137 -1.05 10.48 -8.65
N GLY A 138 0.19 10.23 -8.25
CA GLY A 138 1.30 9.99 -9.17
C GLY A 138 1.49 8.52 -9.47
N ASP A 139 2.14 8.24 -10.58
CA ASP A 139 2.46 6.88 -11.00
C ASP A 139 3.87 6.44 -10.59
N THR A 140 4.10 5.14 -10.68
CA THR A 140 5.38 4.50 -10.37
C THR A 140 5.80 3.59 -11.52
N TYR A 141 7.11 3.44 -11.68
CA TYR A 141 7.69 2.62 -12.72
C TYR A 141 8.30 1.34 -12.14
N CYS A 142 7.96 0.19 -12.72
CA CYS A 142 8.65 -1.06 -12.44
C CYS A 142 9.95 -1.12 -13.25
N GLY A 143 11.03 -0.62 -12.65
CA GLY A 143 12.35 -0.54 -13.30
C GLY A 143 12.98 -1.91 -13.54
N SER A 144 13.93 -2.00 -14.49
CA SER A 144 14.61 -3.26 -14.88
C SER A 144 15.68 -3.79 -13.92
N GLY A 145 15.87 -3.13 -12.76
CA GLY A 145 16.94 -3.46 -11.80
C GLY A 145 18.35 -3.18 -12.33
N ARG A 146 18.49 -2.81 -13.61
CA ARG A 146 19.72 -2.37 -14.27
C ARG A 146 19.61 -0.86 -14.52
N GLY A 147 20.53 -0.08 -13.95
CA GLY A 147 20.56 1.38 -14.06
C GLY A 147 20.41 2.15 -12.74
N TYR A 148 20.57 1.50 -11.59
CA TYR A 148 20.64 2.21 -10.30
C TYR A 148 21.91 3.06 -10.28
N GLY A 149 21.79 4.35 -10.59
CA GLY A 149 22.86 5.31 -10.38
C GLY A 149 23.06 5.49 -8.87
N SER A 150 24.25 5.19 -8.36
CA SER A 150 24.61 5.28 -6.95
C SER A 150 24.69 6.72 -6.41
N SER A 151 24.15 7.70 -7.15
CA SER A 151 24.26 9.12 -6.82
C SER A 151 23.07 9.53 -5.95
N PRO A 152 23.29 9.89 -4.68
CA PRO A 152 22.22 10.38 -3.81
C PRO A 152 21.65 11.69 -4.37
N ASP A 153 20.31 11.83 -4.38
CA ASP A 153 19.67 13.12 -4.70
C ASP A 153 19.83 14.08 -3.51
N PRO A 154 20.58 15.18 -3.66
CA PRO A 154 20.88 16.09 -2.55
C PRO A 154 19.67 16.87 -2.04
N LYS A 155 18.55 16.92 -2.80
CA LYS A 155 17.35 17.68 -2.42
C LYS A 155 16.48 16.94 -1.43
N TRP A 156 16.46 15.59 -1.44
CA TRP A 156 15.51 14.79 -0.65
C TRP A 156 16.09 13.42 -0.21
N GLU A 157 17.27 13.43 0.39
CA GLU A 157 18.06 12.23 0.72
C GLU A 157 17.32 11.20 1.61
N LYS A 158 16.48 11.67 2.55
CA LYS A 158 15.80 10.82 3.56
C LYS A 158 14.40 10.34 3.17
N ALA A 159 13.72 11.04 2.26
CA ALA A 159 12.29 10.83 1.99
C ALA A 159 12.03 10.00 0.73
N ARG A 160 12.99 9.96 -0.22
CA ARG A 160 12.87 9.06 -1.37
C ARG A 160 13.23 7.65 -0.95
N CYS A 161 12.32 6.73 -1.25
CA CYS A 161 12.53 5.33 -0.97
C CYS A 161 13.73 4.72 -1.74
N ASP A 162 14.35 5.44 -2.69
CA ASP A 162 15.47 4.92 -3.49
C ASP A 162 16.66 4.58 -2.59
N ASN A 163 17.02 5.43 -1.64
CA ASN A 163 18.16 5.20 -0.74
C ASN A 163 17.86 4.32 0.48
N ASN A 164 16.62 3.85 0.65
CA ASN A 164 16.20 3.21 1.90
C ASN A 164 16.07 1.68 1.75
N LYS A 165 16.78 0.94 2.61
CA LYS A 165 16.68 -0.54 2.76
C LYS A 165 15.28 -1.02 3.16
N SER A 166 14.37 -0.09 3.46
CA SER A 166 12.98 -0.32 3.84
C SER A 166 12.04 -0.61 2.67
N LYS A 167 12.47 -0.44 1.41
CA LYS A 167 11.64 -0.86 0.25
C LYS A 167 11.42 -2.37 0.30
N PRO A 168 10.16 -2.85 0.16
CA PRO A 168 9.93 -4.19 -0.36
C PRO A 168 10.68 -4.32 -1.69
N SER A 169 11.43 -5.38 -1.93
CA SER A 169 12.02 -5.55 -3.26
C SER A 169 10.91 -5.89 -4.24
N TRP A 170 10.48 -4.88 -4.99
CA TRP A 170 9.53 -5.02 -6.08
C TRP A 170 10.20 -5.73 -7.27
N ARG A 171 10.58 -7.00 -7.10
CA ARG A 171 10.98 -7.83 -8.24
C ARG A 171 9.76 -8.09 -9.12
N TYR A 172 10.01 -8.34 -10.40
CA TYR A 172 8.98 -8.73 -11.35
C TYR A 172 8.30 -10.00 -10.84
N ASP A 173 6.98 -9.99 -10.86
CA ASP A 173 6.16 -11.15 -10.51
C ASP A 173 5.59 -11.85 -11.74
N GLY A 174 5.91 -11.37 -12.95
CA GLY A 174 5.38 -11.91 -14.20
C GLY A 174 3.88 -11.61 -14.41
N GLY A 175 3.25 -10.87 -13.50
CA GLY A 175 1.86 -10.42 -13.59
C GLY A 175 1.78 -8.90 -13.61
N TRP A 176 1.44 -8.32 -12.45
CA TRP A 176 1.22 -6.87 -12.29
C TRP A 176 2.48 -6.05 -12.56
N ARG A 177 3.66 -6.60 -12.24
CA ARG A 177 4.95 -5.91 -12.30
C ARG A 177 5.84 -6.56 -13.34
N GLN A 178 5.80 -6.05 -14.57
CA GLN A 178 6.74 -6.44 -15.62
C GLN A 178 7.96 -5.52 -15.65
N PRO A 179 9.13 -6.02 -16.11
CA PRO A 179 10.28 -5.17 -16.32
C PRO A 179 9.98 -4.03 -17.27
N LYS A 180 10.43 -2.82 -16.90
CA LYS A 180 10.33 -1.62 -17.73
C LYS A 180 8.87 -1.24 -18.03
N GLN A 181 8.00 -1.37 -17.03
CA GLN A 181 6.58 -1.08 -17.15
C GLN A 181 6.19 0.13 -16.31
N LEU A 182 5.42 1.04 -16.90
CA LEU A 182 4.68 2.05 -16.15
C LEU A 182 3.49 1.36 -15.45
N MET A 183 3.34 1.55 -14.14
CA MET A 183 2.36 0.78 -13.37
C MET A 183 0.92 1.21 -13.62
N LEU A 184 0.70 2.40 -14.19
CA LEU A 184 -0.61 2.96 -14.48
C LEU A 184 -1.47 3.05 -13.21
N MET A 185 -0.86 3.38 -12.07
CA MET A 185 -1.56 3.44 -10.78
C MET A 185 -2.76 4.38 -10.79
N PRO A 186 -2.67 5.62 -11.34
CA PRO A 186 -3.84 6.51 -11.44
C PRO A 186 -4.97 5.90 -12.26
N SER A 187 -4.67 5.30 -13.40
CA SER A 187 -5.67 4.68 -14.27
C SER A 187 -6.32 3.45 -13.64
N ARG A 188 -5.55 2.64 -12.91
CA ARG A 188 -6.05 1.45 -12.21
C ARG A 188 -6.97 1.81 -11.05
N VAL A 189 -6.61 2.83 -10.27
CA VAL A 189 -7.47 3.34 -9.19
C VAL A 189 -8.77 3.93 -9.76
N ALA A 190 -8.72 4.60 -10.91
CA ALA A 190 -9.89 5.23 -11.52
C ALA A 190 -10.97 4.23 -11.99
N ILE A 191 -10.60 2.97 -12.23
CA ILE A 191 -11.52 1.92 -12.74
C ILE A 191 -11.91 0.87 -11.70
N ALA A 192 -11.31 0.90 -10.50
CA ALA A 192 -11.57 -0.04 -9.41
C ALA A 192 -12.85 0.33 -8.65
#